data_AF-A0A3N4L9D0-F1
#
_entry.id   AF-A0A3N4L9D0-F1
#
_cell.length_a   1.000
_cell.length_b   1.000
_cell.length_c   1.000
_cell.angle_alpha   90.00
_cell.angle_beta   90.00
_cell.angle_gamma   90.00
#
_symmetry.space_group_name_H-M   'P 1'
#
loop_
_entity.id
_entity.type
_entity.pdbx_description
1 polymer ?
#
loop_
_entity_poly.entity_id
_entity_poly.type
_entity_poly.pdbx_seq_one_letter_code
_entity_poly.pdbx_strand_id
1 'polypeptide(L)'
;IQGAENGEEDLGHLILEIDPLVASMEDIVSEIPSTIIYVDSITLGFSIAITLRTWLPPWILIQHIVVCYYMSLSSTAKWYIQEDYRVEVTRILVAISAWGIGVHDPGAAQVIQWKVKNLGNLDILIQRFGRYTRDSSIQGTYILYAEKS
;
A
#
# COMPACT_ATOMS: atom_id res chain seq x y z
N ILE A 1 -23.07 8.28 17.87
CA ILE A 1 -21.96 7.51 17.23
C ILE A 1 -22.46 7.17 15.84
N GLN A 2 -22.20 8.05 14.87
CA GLN A 2 -22.91 8.06 13.59
C GLN A 2 -21.91 8.40 12.49
N GLY A 3 -21.79 7.50 11.50
CA GLY A 3 -21.29 7.77 10.15
C GLY A 3 -19.80 8.06 9.99
N ALA A 4 -18.99 7.00 9.92
CA ALA A 4 -17.72 7.04 9.21
C ALA A 4 -17.65 5.78 8.32
N GLU A 5 -18.51 5.75 7.30
CA GLU A 5 -18.31 4.87 6.14
C GLU A 5 -17.07 5.40 5.40
N ASN A 6 -15.88 5.08 5.91
CA ASN A 6 -14.62 5.60 5.39
C ASN A 6 -14.24 5.00 4.03
N GLY A 7 -15.12 4.22 3.39
CA GLY A 7 -14.93 3.59 2.09
C GLY A 7 -13.76 2.62 2.04
N GLU A 8 -13.13 2.32 3.18
CA GLU A 8 -11.94 1.46 3.24
C GLU A 8 -12.24 0.08 2.65
N GLU A 9 -13.49 -0.41 2.76
CA GLU A 9 -14.00 -1.63 2.14
C GLU A 9 -13.67 -1.77 0.64
N ASP A 10 -13.55 -0.66 -0.10
CA ASP A 10 -13.20 -0.70 -1.53
C ASP A 10 -11.76 -1.21 -1.76
N LEU A 11 -10.90 -1.20 -0.74
CA LEU A 11 -9.56 -1.79 -0.77
C LEU A 11 -9.58 -3.31 -0.55
N GLY A 12 -10.74 -3.91 -0.27
CA GLY A 12 -10.87 -5.35 0.00
C GLY A 12 -10.26 -6.23 -1.10
N HIS A 13 -10.30 -5.76 -2.35
CA HIS A 13 -9.68 -6.44 -3.49
C HIS A 13 -8.16 -6.64 -3.39
N LEU A 14 -7.46 -5.93 -2.49
CA LEU A 14 -6.03 -6.09 -2.26
C LEU A 14 -5.69 -7.39 -1.52
N ILE A 15 -6.64 -7.95 -0.78
CA ILE A 15 -6.48 -9.19 -0.05
C ILE A 15 -7.54 -10.14 -0.63
N LEU A 16 -7.09 -11.10 -1.44
CA LEU A 16 -8.00 -12.09 -2.03
C LEU A 16 -8.78 -12.84 -0.93
N GLU A 17 -9.94 -13.39 -1.29
CA GLU A 17 -10.62 -14.39 -0.44
C GLU A 17 -9.75 -15.65 -0.40
N ILE A 18 -8.81 -15.68 0.54
CA ILE A 18 -7.89 -16.79 0.71
C ILE A 18 -8.54 -17.81 1.63
N ASP A 19 -8.64 -19.06 1.18
CA ASP A 19 -9.10 -20.16 2.02
C ASP A 19 -8.06 -20.41 3.14
N PRO A 20 -8.37 -20.06 4.40
CA PRO A 20 -7.42 -20.14 5.50
C PRO A 20 -7.09 -21.59 5.89
N LEU A 21 -7.83 -22.58 5.39
CA LEU A 21 -7.63 -23.99 5.72
C LEU A 21 -6.64 -24.70 4.79
N VAL A 22 -6.24 -24.08 3.69
CA VAL A 22 -5.50 -24.76 2.60
C VAL A 22 -4.14 -24.12 2.28
N ALA A 23 -3.98 -22.82 2.51
CA ALA A 23 -2.78 -22.10 2.09
C ALA A 23 -1.71 -22.03 3.20
N SER A 24 -0.44 -22.26 2.85
CA SER A 24 0.68 -21.92 3.74
C SER A 24 0.83 -20.41 3.86
N MET A 25 1.56 -19.94 4.88
CA MET A 25 1.82 -18.51 5.05
C MET A 25 2.54 -17.92 3.82
N GLU A 26 3.51 -18.63 3.25
CA GLU A 26 4.19 -18.19 2.03
C GLU A 26 3.22 -18.05 0.86
N ASP A 27 2.29 -19.00 0.70
CA ASP A 27 1.27 -18.95 -0.38
C ASP A 27 0.39 -17.70 -0.23
N ILE A 28 -0.14 -17.45 0.97
CA ILE A 28 -1.00 -16.30 1.27
C ILE A 28 -0.27 -14.98 0.95
N VAL A 29 0.97 -14.82 1.40
CA VAL A 29 1.74 -13.60 1.19
C VAL A 29 2.07 -13.41 -0.29
N SER A 30 2.39 -14.49 -1.00
CA SER A 30 2.75 -14.45 -2.42
C SER A 30 1.60 -13.97 -3.32
N GLU A 31 0.35 -14.23 -2.91
CA GLU A 31 -0.86 -13.81 -3.63
C GLU A 31 -1.21 -12.33 -3.43
N ILE A 32 -0.68 -11.66 -2.39
CA ILE A 32 -0.95 -10.23 -2.15
C ILE A 32 -0.06 -9.40 -3.07
N PRO A 33 -0.56 -8.72 -4.11
CA PRO A 33 0.31 -7.99 -5.04
C PRO A 33 1.15 -6.91 -4.31
N SER A 34 2.41 -6.74 -4.72
CA SER A 34 3.23 -5.63 -4.21
C SER A 34 2.57 -4.30 -4.55
N THR A 35 2.19 -3.54 -3.53
CA THR A 35 1.27 -2.40 -3.64
C THR A 35 1.80 -1.20 -2.87
N ILE A 36 1.74 -0.01 -3.48
CA ILE A 36 1.96 1.27 -2.81
C ILE A 36 0.65 2.03 -2.76
N ILE A 37 0.19 2.37 -1.56
CA ILE A 37 -1.02 3.17 -1.34
C ILE A 37 -0.59 4.57 -0.89
N TYR A 38 -0.81 5.58 -1.73
CA TYR A 38 -0.61 6.97 -1.40
C TYR A 38 -1.83 7.56 -0.71
N VAL A 39 -1.59 8.24 0.41
CA VAL A 39 -2.61 8.89 1.23
C VAL A 39 -2.16 10.31 1.57
N ASP A 40 -3.12 11.19 1.87
CA ASP A 40 -2.83 12.62 2.10
C ASP A 40 -2.58 12.98 3.57
N SER A 41 -2.73 12.04 4.52
CA SER A 41 -2.47 12.31 5.93
C SER A 41 -2.00 11.10 6.71
N ILE A 42 -1.24 11.35 7.78
CA ILE A 42 -0.67 10.30 8.64
C ILE A 42 -1.78 9.50 9.32
N THR A 43 -2.80 10.19 9.83
CA THR A 43 -3.95 9.58 10.49
C THR A 43 -4.68 8.62 9.54
N LEU A 44 -4.94 9.04 8.30
CA LEU A 44 -5.57 8.19 7.29
C LEU A 44 -4.69 6.98 6.93
N GLY A 45 -3.38 7.18 6.79
CA GLY A 45 -2.46 6.09 6.51
C GLY A 45 -2.45 5.02 7.61
N PHE A 46 -2.48 5.44 8.88
CA PHE A 46 -2.62 4.49 9.99
C PHE A 46 -3.98 3.79 10.00
N SER A 47 -5.07 4.52 9.74
CA SER A 47 -6.42 3.93 9.66
C SER A 47 -6.45 2.80 8.62
N ILE A 48 -6.02 3.10 7.39
CA ILE A 48 -5.96 2.12 6.30
C ILE A 48 -5.06 0.94 6.65
N ALA A 49 -3.85 1.19 7.17
CA ALA A 49 -2.95 0.10 7.52
C ALA A 49 -3.50 -0.79 8.65
N ILE A 50 -4.23 -0.22 9.62
CA ILE A 50 -4.90 -0.99 10.66
C ILE A 50 -6.02 -1.83 10.03
N THR A 51 -6.89 -1.22 9.24
CA THR A 51 -8.02 -1.91 8.59
C THR A 51 -7.54 -3.05 7.69
N LEU A 52 -6.55 -2.82 6.82
CA LEU A 52 -5.96 -3.86 5.98
C LEU A 52 -5.40 -5.03 6.81
N ARG A 53 -4.75 -4.75 7.95
CA ARG A 53 -4.27 -5.80 8.85
C ARG A 53 -5.43 -6.60 9.46
N THR A 54 -6.58 -5.99 9.73
CA THR A 54 -7.74 -6.76 10.26
C THR A 54 -8.30 -7.77 9.28
N TRP A 55 -8.03 -7.61 7.98
CA TRP A 55 -8.45 -8.55 6.94
C TRP A 55 -7.45 -9.67 6.70
N LEU A 56 -6.23 -9.52 7.20
CA LEU A 56 -5.23 -10.57 7.15
C LEU A 56 -5.49 -11.59 8.27
N PRO A 57 -5.22 -12.88 8.00
CA PRO A 57 -5.26 -13.89 9.04
C PRO A 57 -4.42 -13.54 10.28
N PRO A 58 -4.90 -13.77 11.52
CA PRO A 58 -4.20 -13.33 12.72
C PRO A 58 -2.76 -13.86 12.86
N TRP A 59 -2.48 -15.05 12.34
CA TRP A 59 -1.17 -15.70 12.45
C TRP A 59 -0.08 -15.07 11.56
N ILE A 60 -0.45 -14.30 10.53
CA ILE A 60 0.52 -13.61 9.67
C ILE A 60 0.75 -12.14 10.08
N LEU A 61 0.00 -11.63 11.07
CA LEU A 61 0.15 -10.26 11.58
C LEU A 61 1.51 -9.96 12.21
N ILE A 62 2.27 -11.02 12.55
CA ILE A 62 3.63 -10.91 13.07
C ILE A 62 4.58 -10.40 11.98
N GLN A 63 4.24 -10.58 10.71
CA GLN A 63 5.03 -10.11 9.58
C GLN A 63 4.67 -8.67 9.21
N HIS A 64 5.69 -7.92 8.77
CA HIS A 64 5.55 -6.56 8.25
C HIS A 64 4.90 -6.52 6.85
N ILE A 65 3.81 -7.27 6.63
CA ILE A 65 3.13 -7.37 5.33
C ILE A 65 2.55 -6.01 4.92
N VAL A 66 1.93 -5.30 5.87
CA VAL A 66 1.37 -3.96 5.69
C VAL A 66 2.13 -2.98 6.58
N VAL A 67 2.72 -1.94 5.99
CA VAL A 67 3.56 -0.96 6.71
C VAL A 67 3.25 0.47 6.29
N CYS A 68 3.26 1.39 7.26
CA CYS A 68 3.16 2.82 6.98
C CYS A 68 4.55 3.43 6.77
N TYR A 69 4.69 4.26 5.74
CA TYR A 69 5.89 5.04 5.48
C TYR A 69 5.58 6.54 5.47
N TYR A 70 6.29 7.29 6.32
CA TYR A 70 6.10 8.73 6.47
C TYR A 70 7.38 9.46 6.86
N MET A 71 7.36 10.79 6.68
CA MET A 71 8.55 11.64 6.73
C MET A 71 9.27 11.64 8.08
N SER A 72 8.56 11.57 9.21
CA SER A 72 9.15 11.63 10.55
C SER A 72 9.73 10.29 11.05
N LEU A 73 9.70 9.23 10.23
CA LEU A 73 10.44 8.00 10.54
C LEU A 73 11.95 8.27 10.57
N SER A 74 12.64 7.61 11.51
CA SER A 74 14.11 7.63 11.56
C SER A 74 14.72 7.04 10.29
N SER A 75 15.93 7.45 9.94
CA SER A 75 16.63 6.91 8.76
C SER A 75 16.78 5.39 8.82
N THR A 76 17.04 4.85 10.01
CA THR A 76 17.12 3.40 10.24
C THR A 76 15.79 2.71 9.98
N ALA A 77 14.67 3.25 10.48
CA ALA A 77 13.35 2.67 10.23
C ALA A 77 12.98 2.74 8.74
N LYS A 78 13.25 3.86 8.07
CA LYS A 78 13.05 4.00 6.63
C LYS A 78 13.84 2.97 5.83
N TRP A 79 15.09 2.73 6.22
CA TRP A 79 15.96 1.74 5.58
C TRP A 79 15.40 0.32 5.72
N TYR A 80 15.00 -0.10 6.92
CA TYR A 80 14.40 -1.42 7.12
C TYR A 80 13.12 -1.61 6.31
N ILE A 81 12.23 -0.62 6.30
CA ILE A 81 10.98 -0.69 5.53
C ILE A 81 11.25 -0.75 4.03
N GLN A 82 12.22 0.02 3.55
CA GLN A 82 12.64 -0.01 2.15
C GLN A 82 13.22 -1.36 1.76
N GLU A 83 14.04 -1.94 2.63
CA GLU A 83 14.63 -3.26 2.41
C GLU A 83 13.57 -4.35 2.44
N ASP A 84 12.70 -4.38 3.45
CA ASP A 84 11.58 -5.32 3.58
C ASP A 84 10.65 -5.26 2.35
N TYR A 85 10.38 -4.06 1.84
CA TYR A 85 9.60 -3.88 0.62
C TYR A 85 10.35 -4.38 -0.63
N ARG A 86 11.64 -4.09 -0.73
CA ARG A 86 12.50 -4.51 -1.86
C ARG A 86 12.63 -6.02 -1.96
N VAL A 87 12.66 -6.73 -0.84
CA VAL A 87 12.73 -8.21 -0.78
C VAL A 87 11.35 -8.86 -0.64
N GLU A 88 10.27 -8.10 -0.86
CA GLU A 88 8.87 -8.56 -0.86
C GLU A 88 8.36 -9.18 0.46
N VAL A 89 9.00 -8.86 1.58
CA VAL A 89 8.47 -9.15 2.92
C VAL A 89 7.29 -8.21 3.22
N THR A 90 7.45 -6.92 2.90
CA THR A 90 6.33 -5.98 2.88
C THR A 90 5.66 -6.03 1.53
N ARG A 91 4.37 -6.38 1.51
CA ARG A 91 3.56 -6.42 0.28
C ARG A 91 2.79 -5.14 0.06
N ILE A 92 2.32 -4.48 1.14
CA ILE A 92 1.53 -3.26 1.05
C ILE A 92 2.22 -2.13 1.82
N LEU A 93 2.64 -1.11 1.10
CA LEU A 93 3.25 0.10 1.66
C LEU A 93 2.27 1.27 1.63
N VAL A 94 1.85 1.76 2.79
CA VAL A 94 0.99 2.92 2.92
C VAL A 94 1.84 4.19 3.07
N ALA A 95 2.00 4.93 1.97
CA ALA A 95 2.87 6.10 1.86
C ALA A 95 2.11 7.42 2.07
N ILE A 96 2.47 8.15 3.12
CA ILE A 96 1.83 9.43 3.49
C ILE A 96 2.56 10.65 2.89
N SER A 97 3.77 10.44 2.38
CA SER A 97 4.56 11.45 1.67
C SER A 97 4.96 10.93 0.28
N ALA A 98 5.71 11.72 -0.49
CA ALA A 98 6.30 11.27 -1.74
C ALA A 98 7.35 10.16 -1.50
N TRP A 99 6.90 8.92 -1.31
CA TRP A 99 7.72 7.74 -1.58
C TRP A 99 8.21 7.83 -3.02
N GLY A 100 9.53 7.79 -3.22
CA GLY A 100 10.14 7.82 -4.56
C GLY A 100 11.29 8.80 -4.77
N ILE A 101 11.53 9.77 -3.89
CA ILE A 101 12.75 10.61 -3.98
C ILE A 101 13.91 9.85 -3.31
N GLY A 102 14.87 9.41 -4.12
CA GLY A 102 16.10 8.76 -3.63
C GLY A 102 15.96 7.27 -3.26
N VAL A 103 14.82 6.64 -3.55
CA VAL A 103 14.59 5.21 -3.30
C VAL A 103 14.76 4.43 -4.61
N HIS A 104 15.61 3.41 -4.59
CA HIS A 104 15.72 2.44 -5.67
C HIS A 104 14.62 1.39 -5.52
N ASP A 105 13.49 1.65 -6.16
CA ASP A 105 12.30 0.81 -6.10
C ASP A 105 12.32 -0.20 -7.27
N PRO A 106 12.21 -1.52 -7.04
CA PRO A 106 11.99 -2.50 -8.12
C PRO A 106 10.69 -2.21 -8.89
N GLY A 107 9.79 -1.45 -8.28
CA GLY A 107 8.52 -0.99 -8.81
C GLY A 107 7.38 -1.88 -8.33
N ALA A 108 6.25 -1.26 -8.02
CA ALA A 108 5.10 -1.95 -7.47
C ALA A 108 4.28 -2.62 -8.58
N ALA A 109 3.68 -3.78 -8.29
CA ALA A 109 2.67 -4.36 -9.18
C ALA A 109 1.43 -3.44 -9.25
N GLN A 110 1.12 -2.78 -8.13
CA GLN A 110 -0.02 -1.88 -8.01
C GLN A 110 0.37 -0.57 -7.32
N VAL A 111 -0.15 0.54 -7.85
CA VAL A 111 -0.05 1.84 -7.18
C VAL A 111 -1.47 2.40 -7.03
N ILE A 112 -1.85 2.68 -5.80
CA ILE A 112 -3.15 3.23 -5.45
C ILE A 112 -2.96 4.63 -4.93
N GLN A 113 -3.75 5.56 -5.45
CA GLN A 113 -3.96 6.84 -4.79
C GLN A 113 -5.32 6.84 -4.13
N TRP A 114 -5.31 6.94 -2.81
CA TRP A 114 -6.51 6.90 -2.01
C TRP A 114 -7.09 8.30 -1.78
N LYS A 115 -8.37 8.46 -2.13
CA LYS A 115 -9.24 9.61 -1.81
C LYS A 115 -8.58 10.97 -2.01
N VAL A 116 -8.25 11.29 -3.26
CA VAL A 116 -7.71 12.62 -3.59
C VAL A 116 -8.76 13.69 -3.31
N LYS A 117 -8.46 14.57 -2.35
CA LYS A 117 -9.34 15.71 -2.01
C LYS A 117 -9.16 16.90 -2.94
N ASN A 118 -7.99 17.01 -3.57
CA ASN A 118 -7.67 18.10 -4.49
C ASN A 118 -6.78 17.59 -5.63
N LEU A 119 -7.34 17.53 -6.84
CA LEU A 119 -6.62 17.16 -8.08
C LEU A 119 -5.68 18.27 -8.59
N GLY A 120 -5.55 19.39 -7.88
CA GLY A 120 -4.79 20.57 -8.29
C GLY A 120 -3.29 20.36 -8.49
N ASN A 121 -2.77 19.15 -8.28
CA ASN A 121 -1.39 18.80 -8.59
C ASN A 121 -1.31 17.44 -9.31
N LEU A 122 -1.73 17.44 -10.58
CA LEU A 122 -1.63 16.29 -11.48
C LEU A 122 -0.18 15.79 -11.65
N ASP A 123 0.83 16.66 -11.52
CA ASP A 123 2.23 16.28 -11.64
C ASP A 123 2.65 15.30 -10.53
N ILE A 124 2.19 15.52 -9.29
CA ILE A 124 2.41 14.58 -8.18
C ILE A 124 1.76 13.23 -8.48
N LEU A 125 0.55 13.24 -9.04
CA LEU A 125 -0.12 12.01 -9.45
C LEU A 125 0.71 11.28 -10.51
N ILE A 126 1.09 11.94 -11.60
CA ILE A 126 1.90 11.34 -12.67
C ILE A 126 3.23 10.77 -12.13
N GLN A 127 3.89 11.48 -11.20
CA GLN A 127 5.12 10.98 -10.57
C GLN A 127 4.88 9.71 -9.73
N ARG A 128 3.74 9.62 -9.05
CA ARG A 128 3.31 8.41 -8.33
C ARG A 128 2.98 7.29 -9.31
N PHE A 129 2.34 7.59 -10.44
CA PHE A 129 2.01 6.60 -11.47
C PHE A 129 3.28 5.92 -11.98
N GLY A 130 4.33 6.70 -12.24
CA GLY A 130 5.63 6.19 -12.72
C GLY A 130 6.38 5.27 -11.75
N ARG A 131 5.78 4.87 -10.62
CA ARG A 131 6.32 3.91 -9.64
C ARG A 131 5.78 2.50 -9.78
N TYR A 132 4.86 2.26 -10.72
CA TYR A 132 4.54 0.89 -11.11
C TYR A 132 5.80 0.21 -11.69
N THR A 133 5.83 -1.12 -11.60
CA THR A 133 6.91 -2.00 -12.08
C THR A 133 7.50 -1.51 -13.40
N ARG A 134 8.83 -1.40 -13.43
CA ARG A 134 9.58 -1.05 -14.63
C ARG A 134 9.86 -2.26 -15.51
N ASP A 135 9.44 -3.44 -15.06
CA ASP A 135 9.52 -4.66 -15.84
C ASP A 135 8.45 -4.65 -16.92
N SER A 136 8.88 -4.59 -18.18
CA SER A 136 7.99 -4.62 -19.34
C SER A 136 7.19 -5.91 -19.49
N SER A 137 7.54 -6.96 -18.73
CA SER A 137 6.81 -8.24 -18.69
C SER A 137 5.67 -8.26 -17.68
N ILE A 138 5.60 -7.28 -16.77
CA ILE A 138 4.59 -7.22 -15.71
C ILE A 138 3.65 -6.03 -16.01
N GLN A 139 2.35 -6.32 -16.13
CA GLN A 139 1.35 -5.27 -16.27
C GLN A 139 1.09 -4.62 -14.90
N GLY A 140 1.66 -3.42 -14.69
CA GLY A 140 1.35 -2.61 -13.52
C GLY A 140 -0.05 -2.01 -13.60
N THR A 141 -0.74 -1.92 -12.47
CA THR A 141 -2.04 -1.27 -12.37
C THR A 141 -1.95 -0.01 -11.52
N TYR A 142 -2.55 1.07 -12.02
CA TYR A 142 -2.72 2.30 -11.25
C TYR A 142 -4.22 2.55 -10.98
N ILE A 143 -4.57 2.78 -9.72
CA ILE A 143 -5.97 3.00 -9.31
C ILE A 143 -6.08 4.33 -8.57
N LEU A 144 -6.98 5.19 -9.03
CA LEU A 144 -7.31 6.46 -8.39
C LEU A 144 -8.70 6.37 -7.76
N TYR A 145 -8.77 6.47 -6.43
CA TYR A 145 -10.02 6.68 -5.72
C TYR A 145 -10.22 8.18 -5.51
N ALA A 146 -11.26 8.75 -6.14
CA ALA A 146 -11.64 10.14 -5.96
C ALA A 146 -12.84 10.25 -5.01
N GLU A 147 -12.85 11.27 -4.15
CA GLU A 147 -14.04 11.57 -3.36
C GLU A 147 -15.13 12.15 -4.28
N LYS A 148 -16.37 11.68 -4.11
CA LYS A 148 -17.52 12.19 -4.85
C LYS A 148 -17.81 13.63 -4.41
N SER A 149 -17.94 14.54 -5.38
CA SER A 149 -18.34 15.94 -5.15
C SER A 149 -19.78 16.09 -4.70
#